data_AF-A0A7C3IIV0-F1
#
_entry.id   AF-A0A7C3IIV0-F1
#
_cell.length_a   1.000
_cell.length_b   1.000
_cell.length_c   1.000
_cell.angle_alpha   90.00
_cell.angle_beta   90.00
_cell.angle_gamma   90.00
#
_symmetry.space_group_name_H-M   'P 1'
#
loop_
_entity.id
_entity.type
_entity.pdbx_description
1 polymer ?
#
loop_
_entity_poly.entity_id
_entity_poly.type
_entity_poly.pdbx_seq_one_letter_code
_entity_poly.pdbx_strand_id
1 'polypeptide(L)'
;MRLDEKQRYALEKALEVVNGEVYLFGSRVDDTKTGGDIDILIFSDEDSFELSKKVSVAFFQECEEKIDVLVMNSNNLTQEQEAFLKTIEKVRIK
;
A
#
# COMPACT_ATOMS: atom_id res chain seq x y z
N MET A 1 13.90 -1.19 -2.38
CA MET A 1 12.70 -0.45 -1.91
C MET A 1 13.16 0.87 -1.33
N ARG A 2 12.68 1.98 -1.88
CA ARG A 2 13.08 3.34 -1.50
C ARG A 2 12.22 3.88 -0.34
N LEU A 3 12.38 3.28 0.83
CA LEU A 3 11.75 3.74 2.09
C LEU A 3 12.84 4.00 3.12
N ASP A 4 12.80 5.18 3.76
CA ASP A 4 13.68 5.45 4.90
C ASP A 4 13.24 4.69 6.16
N GLU A 5 14.03 4.79 7.24
CA GLU A 5 13.76 4.08 8.48
C GLU A 5 12.44 4.49 9.14
N LYS A 6 12.11 5.79 9.08
CA LYS A 6 10.89 6.34 9.70
C LYS A 6 9.65 5.90 8.91
N GLN A 7 9.71 5.94 7.59
CA GLN A 7 8.66 5.45 6.69
C GLN A 7 8.45 3.94 6.87
N ARG A 8 9.53 3.15 6.97
CA ARG A 8 9.43 1.70 7.20
C ARG A 8 8.75 1.40 8.53
N TYR A 9 9.18 2.05 9.60
CA TYR A 9 8.58 1.87 10.93
C TYR A 9 7.10 2.26 10.94
N ALA A 10 6.75 3.41 10.36
CA ALA A 10 5.36 3.86 10.25
C ALA A 10 4.49 2.87 9.46
N LEU A 11 5.05 2.29 8.38
CA LEU A 11 4.35 1.30 7.57
C LEU A 11 4.14 -0.01 8.32
N GLU A 12 5.16 -0.52 9.00
CA GLU A 12 5.04 -1.72 9.84
C GLU A 12 3.95 -1.55 10.90
N LYS A 13 3.88 -0.38 11.54
CA LYS A 13 2.83 -0.04 12.52
C LYS A 13 1.45 0.06 11.90
N ALA A 14 1.31 0.79 10.79
CA ALA A 14 0.02 0.97 10.11
C ALA A 14 -0.56 -0.34 9.59
N LEU A 15 0.29 -1.29 9.19
CA LEU A 15 -0.11 -2.58 8.63
C LEU A 15 -0.35 -3.67 9.66
N GLU A 16 -0.04 -3.46 10.96
CA GLU A 16 -0.21 -4.47 12.02
C GLU A 16 -1.66 -4.99 12.08
N VAL A 17 -2.62 -4.07 11.90
CA VAL A 17 -4.07 -4.32 11.97
C VAL A 17 -4.69 -4.89 10.70
N VAL A 18 -3.92 -5.05 9.62
CA VAL A 18 -4.42 -5.51 8.31
C VAL A 18 -4.45 -7.03 8.27
N ASN A 19 -5.62 -7.60 7.96
CA ASN A 19 -5.79 -9.04 7.71
C ASN A 19 -5.82 -9.28 6.20
N GLY A 20 -4.66 -9.50 5.58
CA GLY A 20 -4.57 -9.66 4.14
C GLY A 20 -3.14 -9.59 3.62
N GLU A 21 -3.01 -9.67 2.29
CA GLU A 21 -1.73 -9.50 1.62
C GLU A 21 -1.48 -8.02 1.34
N VAL A 22 -0.26 -7.57 1.55
CA VAL A 22 0.12 -6.17 1.34
C VAL A 22 1.32 -6.07 0.42
N TYR A 23 1.22 -5.14 -0.52
CA TYR A 23 2.21 -4.89 -1.54
C TYR A 23 2.58 -3.42 -1.56
N LEU A 24 3.87 -3.12 -1.66
CA LEU A 24 4.35 -1.83 -2.14
C LEU A 24 4.29 -1.88 -3.66
N PHE A 25 3.70 -0.87 -4.30
CA PHE A 25 3.69 -0.75 -5.76
C PHE A 25 4.17 0.62 -6.22
N GLY A 26 4.24 0.82 -7.52
CA GLY A 26 4.55 2.13 -8.10
C GLY A 26 6.03 2.53 -7.99
N SER A 27 6.28 3.82 -7.81
CA SER A 27 7.61 4.41 -8.06
C SER A 27 8.69 4.01 -7.05
N ARG A 28 8.29 3.62 -5.82
CA ARG A 28 9.21 3.27 -4.72
C ARG A 28 9.68 1.80 -4.74
N VAL A 29 9.16 1.01 -5.66
CA VAL A 29 9.63 -0.36 -5.93
C VAL A 29 10.97 -0.35 -6.66
N ASP A 30 11.19 0.62 -7.55
CA ASP A 30 12.38 0.74 -8.38
C ASP A 30 13.41 1.69 -7.74
N ASP A 31 14.54 1.12 -7.32
CA ASP A 31 15.63 1.85 -6.66
C ASP A 31 16.36 2.84 -7.60
N THR A 32 16.15 2.76 -8.92
CA THR A 32 16.78 3.66 -9.92
C THR A 32 16.01 4.96 -10.17
N LYS A 33 14.74 5.05 -9.73
CA LYS A 33 13.91 6.25 -9.90
C LYS A 33 14.24 7.32 -8.85
N THR A 34 13.65 8.52 -8.99
CA THR A 34 13.76 9.63 -8.02
C THR A 34 12.39 10.22 -7.68
N GLY A 35 12.21 10.73 -6.45
CA GLY A 35 10.92 11.24 -5.96
C GLY A 35 9.83 10.16 -5.85
N GLY A 36 8.57 10.61 -5.77
CA GLY A 36 7.35 9.79 -5.80
C GLY A 36 6.71 9.53 -4.43
N ASP A 37 5.41 9.24 -4.45
CA ASP A 37 4.62 8.86 -3.28
C ASP A 37 4.81 7.37 -2.93
N ILE A 38 4.36 6.96 -1.74
CA ILE A 38 4.37 5.56 -1.32
C ILE A 38 2.99 4.97 -1.62
N ASP A 39 2.93 4.11 -2.63
CA ASP A 39 1.70 3.43 -3.04
C ASP A 39 1.60 2.03 -2.41
N ILE A 40 0.55 1.79 -1.64
CA ILE A 40 0.29 0.53 -0.91
C ILE A 40 -0.97 -0.13 -1.45
N LEU A 41 -0.85 -1.38 -1.89
CA LEU A 41 -1.96 -2.22 -2.33
C LEU A 41 -2.24 -3.27 -1.25
N ILE A 42 -3.48 -3.36 -0.83
CA ILE A 42 -3.95 -4.35 0.16
C ILE A 42 -5.00 -5.24 -0.51
N PHE A 43 -4.80 -6.55 -0.48
CA PHE A 43 -5.86 -7.50 -0.75
C PHE A 43 -6.54 -7.90 0.54
N SER A 44 -7.81 -7.52 0.70
CA SER A 44 -8.63 -7.83 1.87
C SER A 44 -10.10 -7.91 1.48
N ASP A 45 -10.86 -8.71 2.23
CA ASP A 45 -12.32 -8.77 2.14
C ASP A 45 -13.01 -7.68 3.00
N GLU A 46 -12.24 -6.87 3.75
CA GLU A 46 -12.73 -5.73 4.53
C GLU A 46 -13.23 -4.57 3.64
N ASP A 47 -13.98 -3.64 4.24
CA ASP A 47 -14.42 -2.44 3.55
C ASP A 47 -13.22 -1.60 3.07
N SER A 48 -13.17 -1.33 1.77
CA SER A 48 -12.01 -0.71 1.13
C SER A 48 -11.77 0.73 1.58
N PHE A 49 -12.85 1.47 1.86
CA PHE A 49 -12.75 2.86 2.30
C PHE A 49 -12.29 2.95 3.76
N GLU A 50 -12.90 2.17 4.65
CA GLU A 50 -12.52 2.16 6.05
C GLU A 50 -11.10 1.64 6.26
N LEU A 51 -10.71 0.56 5.56
CA LEU A 51 -9.37 0.00 5.68
C LEU A 51 -8.30 0.94 5.12
N SER A 52 -8.51 1.52 3.93
CA SER A 52 -7.55 2.48 3.36
C SER A 52 -7.37 3.70 4.28
N LYS A 53 -8.47 4.28 4.77
CA LYS A 53 -8.42 5.41 5.69
C LYS A 53 -7.70 5.06 7.00
N LYS A 54 -7.98 3.89 7.58
CA LYS A 54 -7.34 3.43 8.82
C LYS A 54 -5.83 3.34 8.66
N VAL A 55 -5.36 2.71 7.58
CA VAL A 55 -3.93 2.55 7.28
C VAL A 55 -3.27 3.91 7.01
N SER A 56 -3.87 4.76 6.17
CA SER A 56 -3.32 6.09 5.87
C SER A 56 -3.23 6.97 7.12
N VAL A 57 -4.23 6.95 8.01
CA VAL A 57 -4.21 7.71 9.26
C VAL A 57 -3.14 7.19 10.22
N ALA A 58 -3.04 5.87 10.41
CA ALA A 58 -2.04 5.28 11.29
C ALA A 58 -0.61 5.60 10.80
N PHE A 59 -0.37 5.51 9.49
CA PHE A 59 0.90 5.88 8.90
C PHE A 59 1.23 7.37 9.11
N PHE A 60 0.25 8.25 8.87
CA PHE A 60 0.41 9.69 9.05
C PHE A 60 0.72 10.07 10.51
N GLN A 61 0.12 9.38 11.48
CA GLN A 61 0.38 9.63 12.90
C GLN A 61 1.83 9.33 13.30
N GLU A 62 2.47 8.35 12.65
CA GLU A 62 3.85 7.95 12.96
C GLU A 62 4.89 8.77 12.18
N CYS A 63 4.57 9.23 10.97
CA CYS A 63 5.56 9.91 10.14
C CYS A 63 5.25 11.31 9.60
N GLU A 64 4.01 11.78 9.74
CA GLU A 64 3.52 13.06 9.20
C GLU A 64 3.59 13.18 7.67
N GLU A 65 3.74 12.05 6.96
CA GLU A 65 3.68 11.96 5.50
C GLU A 65 2.40 11.23 5.04
N LYS A 66 1.97 11.50 3.81
CA LYS A 66 0.82 10.84 3.20
C LYS A 66 1.26 9.62 2.39
N ILE A 67 0.38 8.63 2.32
CA ILE A 67 0.52 7.45 1.46
C ILE A 67 -0.78 7.20 0.73
N ASP A 68 -0.67 6.61 -0.45
CA ASP A 68 -1.81 6.19 -1.25
C ASP A 68 -2.10 4.73 -0.98
N VAL A 69 -3.28 4.45 -0.41
CA VAL A 69 -3.68 3.08 -0.04
C VAL A 69 -4.83 2.64 -0.92
N LEU A 70 -4.60 1.60 -1.71
CA LEU A 70 -5.59 0.96 -2.56
C LEU A 70 -5.97 -0.39 -1.96
N VAL A 71 -7.24 -0.59 -1.67
CA VAL A 71 -7.75 -1.86 -1.14
C VAL A 71 -8.60 -2.54 -2.21
N MET A 72 -8.31 -3.80 -2.48
CA MET A 72 -9.04 -4.62 -3.45
C MET A 72 -9.46 -5.94 -2.81
N ASN A 73 -10.64 -6.43 -3.19
CA ASN A 73 -11.06 -7.77 -2.83
C ASN A 73 -10.54 -8.76 -3.88
N SER A 74 -9.63 -9.65 -3.50
CA SER A 74 -9.03 -10.63 -4.41
C SER A 74 -10.03 -11.64 -4.98
N ASN A 75 -11.16 -11.86 -4.29
CA ASN A 75 -12.24 -12.75 -4.72
C ASN A 75 -13.27 -12.06 -5.64
N ASN A 76 -13.22 -10.73 -5.77
CA ASN A 76 -14.19 -9.94 -6.53
C ASN A 76 -13.54 -8.74 -7.23
N LEU A 77 -12.52 -9.01 -8.04
CA LEU A 77 -11.84 -7.99 -8.84
C LEU A 77 -12.68 -7.63 -10.07
N THR A 78 -12.77 -6.32 -10.37
CA THR A 78 -13.31 -5.87 -11.66
C THR A 78 -12.29 -6.07 -12.77
N GLN A 79 -12.75 -6.07 -14.03
CA GLN A 79 -11.86 -6.18 -15.19
C GLN A 79 -10.81 -5.06 -15.24
N GLU A 80 -11.17 -3.85 -14.81
CA GLU A 80 -10.27 -2.71 -14.73
C GLU A 80 -9.20 -2.92 -13.66
N GLN A 81 -9.58 -3.46 -12.50
CA GLN A 81 -8.62 -3.79 -11.43
C GLN A 81 -7.66 -4.88 -11.88
N GLU A 82 -8.15 -5.94 -12.53
CA GLU A 82 -7.29 -6.97 -13.08
C GLU A 82 -6.31 -6.42 -14.13
N ALA A 83 -6.78 -5.55 -15.02
CA ALA A 83 -5.95 -4.91 -16.02
C ALA A 83 -4.87 -4.04 -15.36
N PHE A 84 -5.24 -3.22 -14.38
CA PHE A 84 -4.30 -2.41 -13.59
C PHE A 84 -3.24 -3.26 -12.88
N LEU A 85 -3.64 -4.36 -12.24
CA LEU A 85 -2.71 -5.24 -11.54
C LEU A 85 -1.65 -5.88 -12.46
N LYS A 86 -1.94 -6.00 -13.77
CA LYS A 86 -1.01 -6.49 -14.79
C LYS A 86 -0.03 -5.41 -15.28
N THR A 87 -0.34 -4.13 -15.10
CA THR A 87 0.52 -3.02 -15.56
C THR A 87 1.47 -2.50 -14.49
N ILE A 88 1.19 -2.76 -13.21
CA ILE A 88 2.02 -2.27 -12.11
C ILE A 88 3.12 -3.26 -11.71
N GLU A 89 4.29 -2.70 -11.36
CA GLU A 89 5.30 -3.40 -10.57
C GLU A 89 4.91 -3.34 -9.09
N LYS A 90 5.00 -4.48 -8.41
CA LYS A 90 4.67 -4.60 -6.99
C LYS A 90 5.56 -5.62 -6.28
N VAL A 91 5.90 -5.33 -5.04
CA VAL A 91 6.68 -6.21 -4.16
C VAL A 91 5.85 -6.48 -2.91
N ARG A 92 5.72 -7.77 -2.57
CA ARG A 92 5.01 -8.18 -1.36
C ARG A 92 5.80 -7.76 -0.12
N ILE A 93 5.12 -7.14 0.82
CA ILE A 93 5.68 -6.67 2.10
C ILE A 93 4.96 -7.27 3.32
N LYS A 94 3.78 -7.89 3.13
CA LYS A 94 3.06 -8.72 4.11
C LYS A 94 2.28 -9.82 3.39
#